data_AF-A0A136MWG0-F1
#
_entry.id   AF-A0A136MWG0-F1
#
_cell.length_a   1.000
_cell.length_b   1.000
_cell.length_c   1.000
_cell.angle_alpha   90.00
_cell.angle_beta   90.00
_cell.angle_gamma   90.00
#
_symmetry.space_group_name_H-M   'P 1'
#
loop_
_entity.id
_entity.type
_entity.pdbx_description
1 polymer ?
#
loop_
_entity_poly.entity_id
_entity_poly.type
_entity_poly.pdbx_seq_one_letter_code
_entity_poly.pdbx_strand_id
1 'polypeptide(L)'
;MTTILESTGNSQTVLGPDTYMTGFRNGVFATGSNPGPDGTRTLATVTLHADHYGTSSLILSSIVLSTMNGEEIPLMQASEGVYVVEDATPIPTPTPTHTQLVTATPTRSSTPTPSPTGQPVEGDTNGDGQVNMNDVFYFSQYWRTPSSEADPSCNPETDPIIDQKDLLILMKNWSWETK
;
A
#
# COMPACT_ATOMS: atom_id res chain seq x y z
N MET A 1 11.22 26.46 -2.08
CA MET A 1 10.23 26.58 -0.99
C MET A 1 8.96 25.87 -1.42
N THR A 2 8.38 25.06 -0.55
CA THR A 2 7.10 24.38 -0.81
C THR A 2 6.02 25.06 0.01
N THR A 3 4.94 25.47 -0.63
CA THR A 3 3.79 26.10 0.02
C THR A 3 2.52 25.34 -0.35
N ILE A 4 1.70 24.95 0.63
CA ILE A 4 0.35 24.43 0.39
C ILE A 4 -0.58 25.65 0.29
N LEU A 5 -1.29 25.76 -0.84
CA LEU A 5 -2.03 26.97 -1.19
C LEU A 5 -3.33 27.15 -0.40
N GLU A 6 -3.91 26.06 0.12
CA GLU A 6 -5.22 26.09 0.79
C GLU A 6 -5.22 25.17 2.01
N SER A 7 -4.72 25.67 3.15
CA SER A 7 -5.04 25.03 4.43
C SER A 7 -6.49 25.36 4.78
N THR A 8 -7.32 24.33 4.92
CA THR A 8 -8.68 24.39 5.46
C THR A 8 -8.71 24.68 6.97
N GLY A 9 -7.67 25.32 7.51
CA GLY A 9 -7.40 25.47 8.94
C GLY A 9 -6.53 24.34 9.53
N ASN A 10 -5.99 23.46 8.68
CA ASN A 10 -5.02 22.43 9.08
C ASN A 10 -3.60 23.01 9.24
N SER A 11 -2.84 22.52 10.22
CA SER A 11 -1.45 22.92 10.44
C SER A 11 -0.55 22.30 9.37
N GLN A 12 0.30 23.11 8.75
CA GLN A 12 1.24 22.63 7.74
C GLN A 12 2.64 22.45 8.35
N THR A 13 3.31 21.37 7.97
CA THR A 13 4.70 21.10 8.36
C THR A 13 5.52 20.81 7.11
N VAL A 14 6.60 21.58 6.92
CA VAL A 14 7.57 21.38 5.83
C VAL A 14 8.57 20.30 6.24
N LEU A 15 8.83 19.35 5.34
CA LEU A 15 9.86 18.32 5.46
C LEU A 15 11.02 18.64 4.53
N GLY A 16 12.23 18.63 5.07
CA GLY A 16 13.46 18.85 4.31
C GLY A 16 13.88 20.32 4.14
N PRO A 17 14.89 20.58 3.28
CA PRO A 17 15.48 19.63 2.34
C PRO A 17 16.29 18.53 3.03
N ASP A 18 15.95 17.28 2.75
CA ASP A 18 16.77 16.13 3.14
C ASP A 18 17.66 15.74 1.95
N THR A 19 18.97 15.96 2.08
CA THR A 19 19.95 15.64 1.05
C THR A 19 20.34 14.16 1.11
N TYR A 20 20.46 13.52 -0.05
CA TYR A 20 21.02 12.18 -0.21
C TYR A 20 22.04 12.17 -1.37
N MET A 21 22.77 11.06 -1.55
CA MET A 21 23.92 11.02 -2.48
C MET A 21 23.60 11.41 -3.93
N THR A 22 22.34 11.31 -4.35
CA THR A 22 21.90 11.55 -5.73
C THR A 22 20.85 12.66 -5.88
N GLY A 23 20.54 13.40 -4.82
CA GLY A 23 19.51 14.43 -4.89
C GLY A 23 19.06 14.96 -3.53
N PHE A 24 17.86 15.53 -3.50
CA PHE A 24 17.23 16.04 -2.30
C PHE A 24 15.75 15.68 -2.29
N ARG A 25 15.20 15.45 -1.10
CA ARG A 25 13.77 15.26 -0.87
C ARG A 25 13.25 16.51 -0.18
N ASN A 26 12.19 17.07 -0.74
CA ASN A 26 11.36 18.06 -0.05
C ASN A 26 9.95 17.49 0.07
N GLY A 27 9.30 17.77 1.18
CA GLY A 27 7.92 17.38 1.40
C GLY A 27 7.17 18.46 2.17
N VAL A 28 5.87 18.34 2.19
CA VAL A 28 5.01 19.10 3.09
C VAL A 28 3.85 18.19 3.42
N PHE A 29 3.41 18.20 4.67
CA PHE A 29 2.19 17.51 5.07
C PHE A 29 1.32 18.47 5.90
N ALA A 30 0.01 18.27 5.83
CA ALA A 30 -0.95 19.01 6.64
C ALA A 30 -1.60 18.06 7.65
N THR A 31 -1.73 18.51 8.90
CA THR A 31 -2.44 17.79 9.96
C THR A 31 -3.57 18.64 10.52
N GLY A 32 -4.67 18.00 10.91
CA GLY A 32 -5.80 18.67 11.55
C GLY A 32 -7.10 17.89 11.34
N SER A 33 -8.17 18.41 11.94
CA SER A 33 -9.50 17.79 11.89
C SER A 33 -10.40 18.40 10.82
N ASN A 34 -9.95 19.47 10.14
CA ASN A 34 -10.76 20.07 9.09
C ASN A 34 -10.68 19.19 7.85
N PRO A 35 -11.80 19.04 7.11
CA PRO A 35 -11.80 18.36 5.82
C PRO A 35 -10.67 18.88 4.94
N GLY A 36 -10.05 18.01 4.14
CA GLY A 36 -9.09 18.45 3.13
C GLY A 36 -9.73 19.39 2.10
N PRO A 37 -8.91 20.05 1.27
CA PRO A 37 -9.44 20.84 0.15
C PRO A 37 -10.28 19.95 -0.78
N ASP A 38 -11.40 20.48 -1.28
CA ASP A 38 -12.32 19.83 -2.21
C ASP A 38 -12.36 20.53 -3.58
N GLY A 39 -12.70 19.77 -4.62
CA GLY A 39 -12.86 20.26 -6.00
C GLY A 39 -11.58 20.29 -6.84
N THR A 40 -11.68 20.88 -8.04
CA THR A 40 -10.58 20.93 -9.03
C THR A 40 -9.69 22.15 -8.79
N ARG A 41 -8.60 21.99 -8.03
CA ARG A 41 -7.68 23.08 -7.65
C ARG A 41 -6.24 22.61 -7.56
N THR A 42 -5.31 23.56 -7.53
CA THR A 42 -3.89 23.28 -7.28
C THR A 42 -3.66 23.01 -5.79
N LEU A 43 -3.26 21.78 -5.45
CA LEU A 43 -3.01 21.36 -4.06
C LEU A 43 -1.71 21.94 -3.47
N ALA A 44 -0.67 22.03 -4.29
CA ALA A 44 0.64 22.53 -3.87
C ALA A 44 1.38 23.21 -5.03
N THR A 45 2.25 24.17 -4.69
CA THR A 45 3.21 24.74 -5.64
C THR A 45 4.62 24.54 -5.10
N VAL A 46 5.49 24.01 -5.96
CA VAL A 46 6.92 23.87 -5.68
C VAL A 46 7.66 24.97 -6.44
N THR A 47 8.28 25.89 -5.71
CA THR A 47 9.10 26.96 -6.30
C THR A 47 10.58 26.68 -6.06
N LEU A 48 11.33 26.64 -7.16
CA LEU A 48 12.79 26.48 -7.17
C LEU A 48 13.43 27.82 -7.52
N HIS A 49 14.45 28.20 -6.75
CA HIS A 49 15.25 29.40 -6.98
C HIS A 49 16.69 29.00 -7.29
N ALA A 50 17.27 29.57 -8.34
CA ALA A 50 18.68 29.37 -8.67
C ALA A 50 19.50 30.50 -8.03
N ASP A 51 20.38 30.14 -7.10
CA ASP A 51 21.21 31.14 -6.41
C ASP A 51 22.43 31.59 -7.24
N HIS A 52 22.78 30.81 -8.27
CA HIS A 52 23.91 31.07 -9.16
C HIS A 52 23.56 30.74 -10.61
N TYR A 53 24.26 31.39 -11.55
CA TYR A 53 24.14 31.10 -12.98
C TYR A 53 24.73 29.73 -13.33
N GLY A 54 24.03 28.96 -14.17
CA GLY A 54 24.47 27.66 -14.66
C GLY A 54 23.35 26.88 -15.32
N THR A 55 23.66 25.66 -15.74
CA THR A 55 22.68 24.71 -16.29
C THR A 55 22.62 23.50 -15.38
N SER A 56 21.41 23.09 -15.00
CA SER A 56 21.17 21.85 -14.27
C SER A 56 19.94 21.16 -14.84
N SER A 57 19.99 19.84 -14.96
CA SER A 57 18.80 19.05 -15.30
C SER A 57 17.93 18.92 -14.07
N LEU A 58 16.71 19.46 -14.14
CA LEU A 58 15.70 19.22 -13.12
C LEU A 58 14.89 17.98 -13.51
N ILE A 59 14.92 16.97 -12.65
CA ILE A 59 14.07 15.79 -12.78
C ILE A 59 13.16 15.78 -11.56
N LEU A 60 11.86 15.99 -11.79
CA LEU A 60 10.83 15.73 -10.79
C LEU A 60 10.42 14.27 -10.96
N SER A 61 10.84 13.42 -10.03
CA SER A 61 10.47 12.00 -10.00
C SER A 61 9.78 11.65 -8.69
N SER A 62 8.95 10.60 -8.73
CA SER A 62 8.34 10.00 -7.54
C SER A 62 7.52 10.97 -6.70
N ILE A 63 6.60 11.70 -7.34
CA ILE A 63 5.56 12.42 -6.59
C ILE A 63 4.69 11.36 -5.92
N VAL A 64 4.58 11.46 -4.60
CA VAL A 64 3.71 10.62 -3.78
C VAL A 64 2.68 11.55 -3.16
N LEU A 65 1.42 11.22 -3.36
CA LEU A 65 0.31 11.79 -2.60
C LEU A 65 -0.25 10.69 -1.71
N SER A 66 -0.64 11.03 -0.49
CA SER A 66 -1.24 10.08 0.43
C SER A 66 -2.35 10.72 1.25
N THR A 67 -3.29 9.88 1.69
CA THR A 67 -4.33 10.27 2.64
C THR A 67 -3.75 10.46 4.03
N MET A 68 -4.55 11.02 4.95
CA MET A 68 -4.15 11.19 6.35
C MET A 68 -3.83 9.87 7.09
N ASN A 69 -4.28 8.74 6.55
CA ASN A 69 -3.99 7.40 7.08
C ASN A 69 -2.73 6.78 6.47
N GLY A 70 -2.03 7.49 5.57
CA GLY A 70 -0.83 7.01 4.90
C GLY A 70 -1.09 6.17 3.64
N GLU A 71 -2.35 6.03 3.22
CA GLU A 71 -2.70 5.33 1.99
C GLU A 71 -2.34 6.18 0.77
N GLU A 72 -1.59 5.62 -0.19
CA GLU A 72 -1.19 6.36 -1.39
C GLU A 72 -2.38 6.63 -2.32
N ILE A 73 -2.46 7.86 -2.81
CA ILE A 73 -3.44 8.27 -3.80
C ILE A 73 -2.80 8.05 -5.18
N PRO A 74 -3.39 7.20 -6.04
CA PRO A 74 -2.82 6.93 -7.35
C PRO A 74 -2.81 8.19 -8.21
N LEU A 75 -1.66 8.49 -8.80
CA LEU A 75 -1.50 9.60 -9.74
C LEU A 75 -1.77 9.11 -11.16
N MET A 76 -2.72 9.74 -11.83
CA MET A 76 -2.93 9.57 -13.26
C MET A 76 -1.85 10.38 -13.99
N GLN A 77 -1.21 9.76 -14.98
CA GLN A 77 0.00 10.22 -15.70
C GLN A 77 0.30 11.73 -15.69
N ALA A 78 1.58 12.07 -15.58
CA ALA A 78 2.04 13.44 -15.77
C ALA A 78 1.86 13.87 -17.24
N SER A 79 1.09 14.93 -17.49
CA SER A 79 1.06 15.64 -18.77
C SER A 79 1.75 16.99 -18.59
N GLU A 80 2.87 17.21 -19.29
CA GLU A 80 3.64 18.46 -19.20
C GLU A 80 4.07 18.85 -17.76
N GLY A 81 4.29 17.86 -16.89
CA GLY A 81 4.64 18.11 -15.48
C GLY A 81 3.43 18.46 -14.59
N VAL A 82 2.21 18.40 -15.12
CA VAL A 82 0.96 18.47 -14.37
C VAL A 82 0.53 17.06 -13.99
N TYR A 83 0.30 16.84 -12.71
CA TYR A 83 -0.20 15.58 -12.17
C TYR A 83 -1.67 15.76 -11.80
N VAL A 84 -2.52 14.90 -12.35
CA VAL A 84 -3.98 14.95 -12.10
C VAL A 84 -4.31 13.90 -11.06
N VAL A 85 -4.99 14.35 -10.01
CA VAL A 85 -5.61 13.49 -9.01
C VAL A 85 -7.07 13.36 -9.41
N GLU A 86 -7.51 12.15 -9.74
CA GLU A 86 -8.94 11.88 -9.82
C GLU A 86 -9.46 11.54 -8.43
N ASP A 87 -10.60 12.12 -8.09
CA ASP A 87 -11.28 11.77 -6.84
C ASP A 87 -11.63 10.29 -6.85
N ALA A 88 -11.61 9.65 -5.68
CA ALA A 88 -12.03 8.26 -5.58
C ALA A 88 -13.48 8.19 -6.08
N THR A 89 -13.72 7.40 -7.13
CA THR A 89 -15.08 7.20 -7.63
C THR A 89 -15.93 6.75 -6.45
N PRO A 90 -17.02 7.46 -6.10
CA PRO A 90 -17.80 7.12 -4.93
C PRO A 90 -18.26 5.67 -5.08
N ILE A 91 -17.85 4.81 -4.14
CA ILE A 91 -18.31 3.43 -4.11
C ILE A 91 -19.85 3.51 -4.04
N PRO A 92 -20.58 2.91 -5.00
CA PRO A 92 -22.03 2.97 -4.98
C PRO A 92 -22.49 2.45 -3.63
N THR A 93 -23.13 3.30 -2.85
CA THR A 93 -23.71 2.89 -1.57
C THR A 93 -24.68 1.76 -1.88
N PRO A 94 -24.52 0.56 -1.31
CA PRO A 94 -25.44 -0.53 -1.59
C PRO A 94 -26.85 -0.04 -1.25
N THR A 95 -27.71 0.08 -2.26
CA THR A 95 -29.13 0.35 -2.05
C THR A 95 -29.64 -0.72 -1.09
N PRO A 96 -30.31 -0.37 0.03
CA PRO A 96 -30.83 -1.37 0.95
C PRO A 96 -31.83 -2.24 0.18
N THR A 97 -31.38 -3.43 -0.22
CA THR A 97 -32.24 -4.44 -0.79
C THR A 97 -33.17 -4.89 0.32
N HIS A 98 -34.48 -4.69 0.15
CA HIS A 98 -35.49 -5.29 1.01
C HIS A 98 -35.28 -6.80 1.00
N THR A 99 -34.57 -7.32 2.00
CA THR A 99 -34.39 -8.75 2.20
C THR A 99 -35.76 -9.31 2.59
N GLN A 100 -36.43 -9.97 1.66
CA GLN A 100 -37.59 -10.77 2.02
C GLN A 100 -37.12 -11.81 3.03
N LEU A 101 -37.81 -11.86 4.17
CA LEU A 101 -37.58 -12.83 5.23
C LEU A 101 -38.00 -14.21 4.70
N VAL A 102 -37.10 -14.88 3.98
CA VAL A 102 -37.28 -16.29 3.64
C VAL A 102 -37.18 -17.06 4.93
N THR A 103 -38.31 -17.59 5.39
CA THR A 103 -38.38 -18.47 6.55
C THR A 103 -37.55 -19.71 6.22
N ALA A 104 -36.39 -19.85 6.86
CA ALA A 104 -35.50 -20.97 6.64
C ALA A 104 -36.20 -22.27 7.05
N THR A 105 -36.56 -23.09 6.07
CA THR A 105 -36.84 -24.51 6.29
C THR A 105 -35.59 -25.13 6.89
N PRO A 106 -35.68 -25.92 7.98
CA PRO A 106 -34.51 -26.57 8.56
C PRO A 106 -33.92 -27.57 7.57
N THR A 107 -32.89 -27.15 6.85
CA THR A 107 -32.10 -28.02 5.99
C THR A 107 -31.25 -28.91 6.89
N ARG A 108 -31.34 -30.22 6.70
CA ARG A 108 -30.51 -31.18 7.43
C ARG A 108 -29.05 -30.81 7.21
N SER A 109 -28.34 -30.51 8.30
CA SER A 109 -26.91 -30.24 8.31
C SER A 109 -26.19 -31.45 7.74
N SER A 110 -25.68 -31.32 6.51
CA SER A 110 -24.74 -32.28 5.96
C SER A 110 -23.46 -32.13 6.75
N THR A 111 -23.08 -33.17 7.51
CA THR A 111 -21.78 -33.29 8.14
C THR A 111 -20.72 -32.92 7.11
N PRO A 112 -19.88 -31.90 7.32
CA PRO A 112 -18.84 -31.56 6.37
C PRO A 112 -17.92 -32.76 6.24
N THR A 113 -17.91 -33.36 5.04
CA THR A 113 -16.89 -34.33 4.66
C THR A 113 -15.55 -33.61 4.81
N PRO A 114 -14.57 -34.16 5.56
CA PRO A 114 -13.26 -33.53 5.66
C PRO A 114 -12.73 -33.31 4.25
N SER A 115 -12.53 -32.04 3.90
CA SER A 115 -11.88 -31.68 2.63
C SER A 115 -10.50 -32.34 2.63
N PRO A 116 -10.10 -33.02 1.56
CA PRO A 116 -8.76 -33.58 1.47
C PRO A 116 -7.77 -32.46 1.78
N THR A 117 -6.96 -32.64 2.83
CA THR A 117 -5.86 -31.75 3.16
C THR A 117 -4.95 -31.74 1.95
N GLY A 118 -5.00 -30.66 1.16
CA GLY A 118 -4.07 -30.47 0.06
C GLY A 118 -2.65 -30.58 0.59
N GLN A 119 -1.71 -31.06 -0.24
CA GLN A 119 -0.31 -30.95 0.15
C GLN A 119 0.00 -29.46 0.40
N PRO A 120 0.75 -29.13 1.46
CA PRO A 120 1.19 -27.76 1.70
C PRO A 120 1.86 -27.22 0.44
N VAL A 121 1.38 -26.09 -0.05
CA VAL A 121 2.04 -25.40 -1.16
C VAL A 121 3.27 -24.72 -0.57
N GLU A 122 4.45 -25.06 -1.10
CA GLU A 122 5.69 -24.46 -0.62
C GLU A 122 5.64 -22.94 -0.87
N GLY A 123 5.80 -22.13 0.19
CA GLY A 123 5.66 -20.67 0.14
C GLY A 123 4.28 -20.11 0.52
N ASP A 124 3.28 -20.96 0.73
CA ASP A 124 1.98 -20.55 1.32
C ASP A 124 2.14 -20.45 2.83
N THR A 125 2.52 -19.25 3.28
CA THR A 125 2.89 -19.01 4.68
C THR A 125 1.67 -18.81 5.58
N ASN A 126 0.53 -18.39 5.01
CA ASN A 126 -0.70 -18.15 5.75
C ASN A 126 -1.68 -19.34 5.71
N GLY A 127 -1.42 -20.36 4.88
CA GLY A 127 -2.20 -21.60 4.76
C GLY A 127 -3.49 -21.45 3.96
N ASP A 128 -3.62 -20.43 3.09
CA ASP A 128 -4.82 -20.17 2.31
C ASP A 128 -4.89 -20.93 0.97
N GLY A 129 -3.83 -21.67 0.65
CA GLY A 129 -3.68 -22.46 -0.56
C GLY A 129 -3.13 -21.68 -1.76
N GLN A 130 -2.77 -20.41 -1.59
CA GLN A 130 -2.17 -19.56 -2.61
C GLN A 130 -0.83 -19.00 -2.12
N VAL A 131 0.02 -18.59 -3.06
CA VAL A 131 1.28 -17.88 -2.75
C VAL A 131 1.21 -16.50 -3.38
N ASN A 132 0.93 -15.47 -2.58
CA ASN A 132 0.65 -14.11 -3.02
C ASN A 132 1.19 -13.04 -2.04
N MET A 133 0.76 -11.77 -2.18
CA MET A 133 1.23 -10.66 -1.34
C MET A 133 0.91 -10.84 0.16
N ASN A 134 -0.19 -11.52 0.49
CA ASN A 134 -0.52 -11.79 1.89
C ASN A 134 0.54 -12.67 2.54
N ASP A 135 1.15 -13.59 1.79
CA ASP A 135 2.25 -14.43 2.28
C ASP A 135 3.50 -13.61 2.57
N VAL A 136 3.87 -12.67 1.71
CA VAL A 136 5.01 -11.77 1.97
C VAL A 136 4.76 -10.94 3.23
N PHE A 137 3.54 -10.42 3.38
CA PHE A 137 3.19 -9.61 4.54
C PHE A 137 3.24 -10.44 5.82
N TYR A 138 2.70 -11.66 5.81
CA TYR A 138 2.78 -12.59 6.94
C TYR A 138 4.23 -12.97 7.26
N PHE A 139 5.00 -13.39 6.24
CA PHE A 139 6.42 -13.69 6.34
C PHE A 139 7.25 -12.53 6.95
N SER A 140 6.93 -11.29 6.61
CA SER A 140 7.65 -10.11 7.11
C SER A 140 7.60 -9.93 8.63
N GLN A 141 6.60 -10.52 9.30
CA GLN A 141 6.47 -10.50 10.76
C GLN A 141 7.54 -11.36 11.45
N TYR A 142 8.13 -12.31 10.72
CA TYR A 142 9.13 -13.25 11.22
C TYR A 142 10.52 -13.04 10.61
N TRP A 143 10.73 -11.99 9.82
CA TRP A 143 12.01 -11.71 9.18
C TRP A 143 13.14 -11.58 10.20
N ARG A 144 14.23 -12.35 10.00
CA ARG A 144 15.40 -12.45 10.89
C ARG A 144 15.10 -13.01 12.29
N THR A 145 13.96 -13.64 12.49
CA THR A 145 13.63 -14.36 13.72
C THR A 145 14.27 -15.76 13.69
N PRO A 146 14.79 -16.28 14.82
CA PRO A 146 15.21 -17.68 14.90
C PRO A 146 14.05 -18.64 14.58
N SER A 147 14.31 -19.71 13.84
CA SER A 147 13.25 -20.64 13.43
C SER A 147 12.56 -21.39 14.58
N SER A 148 13.18 -21.42 15.77
CA SER A 148 12.56 -21.93 17.00
C SER A 148 11.46 -21.03 17.56
N GLU A 149 11.37 -19.77 17.13
CA GLU A 149 10.42 -18.76 17.60
C GLU A 149 9.43 -18.31 16.51
N ALA A 150 9.65 -18.73 15.26
CA ALA A 150 8.82 -18.39 14.12
C ALA A 150 7.77 -19.48 13.80
N ASP A 151 6.78 -19.11 12.99
CA ASP A 151 5.89 -20.08 12.35
C ASP A 151 6.71 -20.98 11.40
N PRO A 152 6.64 -22.33 11.50
CA PRO A 152 7.33 -23.22 10.59
C PRO A 152 6.98 -23.00 9.11
N SER A 153 5.80 -22.45 8.80
CA SER A 153 5.42 -22.11 7.42
C SER A 153 6.34 -21.05 6.79
N CYS A 154 6.96 -20.21 7.62
CA CYS A 154 7.89 -19.15 7.17
C CYS A 154 9.33 -19.64 6.98
N ASN A 155 9.65 -20.91 7.29
CA ASN A 155 10.99 -21.50 7.15
C ASN A 155 11.01 -22.70 6.20
N PRO A 156 10.70 -22.53 4.91
CA PRO A 156 10.71 -23.62 3.96
C PRO A 156 12.08 -24.30 3.79
N GLU A 157 13.21 -23.61 4.03
CA GLU A 157 14.54 -24.24 3.96
C GLU A 157 14.90 -25.06 5.20
N THR A 158 14.12 -24.97 6.29
CA THR A 158 14.36 -25.64 7.58
C THR A 158 15.72 -25.29 8.21
N ASP A 159 16.17 -24.05 8.04
CA ASP A 159 17.43 -23.57 8.60
C ASP A 159 17.19 -22.80 9.94
N PRO A 160 18.23 -22.36 10.68
CA PRO A 160 18.03 -21.77 12.00
C PRO A 160 17.43 -20.35 11.99
N ILE A 161 17.27 -19.69 10.84
CA ILE A 161 16.86 -18.28 10.76
C ILE A 161 15.96 -18.00 9.55
N ILE A 162 14.87 -17.27 9.77
CA ILE A 162 14.03 -16.80 8.67
C ILE A 162 14.77 -15.69 7.91
N ASP A 163 15.19 -15.93 6.67
CA ASP A 163 16.00 -14.96 5.92
C ASP A 163 15.66 -14.85 4.42
N GLN A 164 16.56 -14.24 3.66
CA GLN A 164 16.39 -14.01 2.23
C GLN A 164 16.13 -15.31 1.45
N LYS A 165 16.69 -16.44 1.87
CA LYS A 165 16.54 -17.69 1.13
C LYS A 165 15.12 -18.23 1.25
N ASP A 166 14.50 -18.12 2.42
CA ASP A 166 13.09 -18.45 2.63
C ASP A 166 12.19 -17.57 1.75
N LEU A 167 12.49 -16.26 1.69
CA LEU A 167 11.77 -15.33 0.82
C LEU A 167 11.91 -15.71 -0.66
N LEU A 168 13.08 -16.20 -1.09
CA LEU A 168 13.29 -16.61 -2.48
C LEU A 168 12.42 -17.82 -2.85
N ILE A 169 12.14 -18.74 -1.92
CA ILE A 169 11.22 -19.85 -2.15
C ILE A 169 9.79 -19.34 -2.35
N LEU A 170 9.36 -18.39 -1.52
CA LEU A 170 8.06 -17.73 -1.62
C LEU A 170 7.90 -17.01 -2.98
N MET A 171 8.93 -16.28 -3.41
CA MET A 171 8.95 -15.63 -4.73
C MET A 171 8.97 -16.61 -5.90
N LYS A 172 9.59 -17.78 -5.74
CA LYS A 172 9.67 -18.81 -6.79
C LYS A 172 8.31 -19.42 -7.10
N ASN A 173 7.46 -19.57 -6.09
CA ASN A 173 6.13 -20.17 -6.21
C ASN A 173 5.00 -19.13 -6.35
N TRP A 174 5.36 -17.85 -6.55
CA TRP A 174 4.42 -16.74 -6.66
C TRP A 174 3.36 -16.97 -7.75
N SER A 175 2.10 -16.94 -7.36
CA SER A 175 0.97 -16.94 -8.30
C SER A 175 0.57 -15.50 -8.61
N TRP A 176 0.64 -15.11 -9.88
CA TRP A 176 0.27 -13.77 -10.35
C TRP A 176 -1.23 -13.64 -10.64
N GLU A 177 -2.10 -14.47 -10.07
CA GLU A 177 -3.52 -14.56 -10.43
C GLU A 177 -4.21 -13.19 -10.55
N THR A 178 -4.29 -12.73 -11.79
CA THR A 178 -5.14 -11.64 -12.25
C THR A 178 -6.56 -12.16 -12.19
N LYS A 179 -7.30 -11.83 -11.13
CA LYS A 179 -8.76 -11.89 -11.15
C LYS A 179 -9.32 -10.73 -11.96
#